data_AF-A0AAU7T8I6-F1
#
_entry.id   AF-A0AAU7T8I6-F1
#
_cell.length_a   1.000
_cell.length_b   1.000
_cell.length_c   1.000
_cell.angle_alpha   90.00
_cell.angle_beta   90.00
_cell.angle_gamma   90.00
#
_symmetry.space_group_name_H-M   'P 1'
#
loop_
_entity.id
_entity.type
_entity.pdbx_description
1 polymer ?
#
loop_
_entity_poly.entity_id
_entity_poly.type
_entity_poly.pdbx_seq_one_letter_code
_entity_poly.pdbx_strand_id
1 'polypeptide(L)'
;MSTMRQEIDRWEADLANIAETSLADNWFLEERRLAEAQHTLAAFRGRILPLLTAQRPYDVIVVDEVEHLLDGLEDLRNDLFRTVHPADSHLKVAETVAALRALSRVALRFERTYEDA
;
A
#
# COMPACT_ATOMS: atom_id res chain seq x y z
N MET A 1 -12.56 -14.03 10.55
CA MET A 1 -12.45 -12.93 9.57
C MET A 1 -11.58 -11.88 10.21
N SER A 2 -10.55 -11.38 9.52
CA SER A 2 -9.75 -10.25 9.99
C SER A 2 -10.50 -8.93 9.74
N THR A 3 -10.30 -7.95 10.61
CA THR A 3 -10.86 -6.61 10.42
C THR A 3 -9.97 -5.79 9.49
N MET A 4 -10.53 -4.72 8.92
CA MET A 4 -9.77 -3.81 8.05
C MET A 4 -8.53 -3.25 8.77
N ARG A 5 -8.69 -2.86 10.04
CA ARG A 5 -7.57 -2.44 10.90
C ARG A 5 -6.47 -3.48 11.01
N GLN A 6 -6.81 -4.74 11.26
CA GLN A 6 -5.81 -5.81 11.39
C GLN A 6 -5.02 -6.02 10.09
N GLU A 7 -5.66 -5.91 8.93
CA GLU A 7 -4.97 -6.03 7.65
C GLU A 7 -4.05 -4.84 7.35
N ILE A 8 -4.47 -3.62 7.72
CA ILE A 8 -3.63 -2.42 7.60
C ILE A 8 -2.43 -2.50 8.56
N ASP A 9 -2.64 -2.86 9.82
CA ASP A 9 -1.57 -2.99 10.81
C ASP A 9 -0.55 -4.05 10.38
N ARG A 10 -1.02 -5.18 9.83
CA ARG A 10 -0.14 -6.22 9.28
C ARG A 10 0.69 -5.69 8.12
N TRP A 11 0.06 -4.99 7.17
CA TRP A 11 0.77 -4.41 6.04
C TRP A 11 1.81 -3.36 6.49
N GLU A 12 1.47 -2.49 7.45
CA GLU A 12 2.45 -1.52 7.99
C GLU A 12 3.63 -2.23 8.67
N ALA A 13 3.38 -3.32 9.41
CA ALA A 13 4.42 -4.14 10.02
C ALA A 13 5.31 -4.83 8.97
N ASP A 14 4.73 -5.36 7.90
CA ASP A 14 5.48 -5.96 6.79
C ASP A 14 6.43 -4.92 6.15
N LEU A 15 5.96 -3.69 5.94
CA LEU A 15 6.79 -2.61 5.41
C LEU A 15 7.90 -2.18 6.37
N ALA A 16 7.64 -2.17 7.68
CA ALA A 16 8.67 -1.91 8.69
C ALA A 16 9.74 -3.00 8.69
N ASN A 17 9.33 -4.27 8.62
CA ASN A 17 10.24 -5.40 8.51
C ASN A 17 11.11 -5.32 7.23
N ILE A 18 10.53 -4.99 6.07
CA ILE A 18 11.30 -4.76 4.84
C ILE A 18 12.34 -3.66 5.03
N ALA A 19 11.97 -2.55 5.70
CA ALA A 19 12.90 -1.47 5.99
C ALA A 19 14.07 -1.95 6.87
N GLU A 20 13.80 -2.71 7.92
CA GLU A 20 14.81 -3.27 8.82
C GLU A 20 15.72 -4.29 8.11
N THR A 21 15.14 -5.25 7.39
CA THR A 21 15.90 -6.26 6.61
C THR A 21 16.76 -5.59 5.55
N SER A 22 16.23 -4.59 4.82
CA SER A 22 17.00 -3.89 3.79
C SER A 22 18.27 -3.20 4.35
N LEU A 23 18.19 -2.72 5.59
CA LEU A 23 19.34 -2.10 6.28
C LEU A 23 20.32 -3.16 6.78
N ALA A 24 19.81 -4.26 7.37
CA ALA A 24 20.64 -5.34 7.88
C ALA A 24 21.43 -6.04 6.77
N ASP A 25 20.80 -6.24 5.62
CA ASP A 25 21.34 -7.00 4.49
C ASP A 25 21.97 -6.11 3.40
N ASN A 26 22.05 -4.80 3.62
CA ASN A 26 22.63 -3.80 2.70
C ASN A 26 22.01 -3.82 1.30
N TRP A 27 20.68 -3.92 1.22
CA TRP A 27 19.97 -3.89 -0.05
C TRP A 27 20.17 -2.55 -0.77
N PHE A 28 20.18 -2.58 -2.09
CA PHE A 28 20.02 -1.38 -2.89
C PHE A 28 18.64 -0.76 -2.67
N LEU A 29 18.52 0.54 -2.91
CA LEU A 29 17.26 1.26 -2.72
C LEU A 29 16.16 0.68 -3.63
N GLU A 30 16.51 0.30 -4.85
CA GLU A 30 15.64 -0.29 -5.84
C GLU A 30 15.08 -1.64 -5.36
N GLU A 31 15.90 -2.48 -4.75
CA GLU A 31 15.48 -3.78 -4.20
C GLU A 31 14.47 -3.58 -3.07
N ARG A 32 14.75 -2.62 -2.18
CA ARG A 32 13.81 -2.24 -1.12
C ARG A 32 12.49 -1.74 -1.70
N ARG A 33 12.51 -0.83 -2.66
CA ARG A 33 11.29 -0.27 -3.27
C ARG A 33 10.51 -1.34 -4.03
N LEU A 34 11.18 -2.25 -4.71
CA LEU A 34 10.54 -3.37 -5.38
C LEU A 34 9.80 -4.26 -4.36
N ALA A 35 10.44 -4.60 -3.24
CA ALA A 35 9.82 -5.36 -2.17
C ALA A 35 8.62 -4.63 -1.55
N GLU A 36 8.77 -3.33 -1.24
CA GLU A 36 7.66 -2.51 -0.73
C GLU A 36 6.46 -2.49 -1.70
N ALA A 37 6.70 -2.32 -3.00
CA ALA A 37 5.65 -2.33 -4.02
C ALA A 37 4.95 -3.70 -4.11
N GLN A 38 5.71 -4.79 -4.15
CA GLN A 38 5.16 -6.15 -4.23
C GLN A 38 4.29 -6.49 -3.01
N HIS A 39 4.79 -6.22 -1.81
CA HIS A 39 4.05 -6.50 -0.57
C HIS A 39 2.81 -5.62 -0.45
N THR A 40 2.89 -4.36 -0.85
CA THR A 40 1.74 -3.45 -0.85
C THR A 40 0.65 -3.91 -1.81
N LEU A 41 1.00 -4.26 -3.06
CA LEU A 41 0.04 -4.78 -4.03
C LEU A 41 -0.64 -6.06 -3.55
N ALA A 42 0.14 -6.99 -2.98
CA ALA A 42 -0.39 -8.25 -2.45
C ALA A 42 -1.35 -8.03 -1.27
N ALA A 43 -1.01 -7.13 -0.34
CA ALA A 43 -1.86 -6.81 0.80
C ALA A 43 -3.15 -6.11 0.38
N PHE A 44 -3.04 -5.08 -0.46
CA PHE A 44 -4.20 -4.28 -0.84
C PHE A 44 -5.16 -5.04 -1.75
N ARG A 45 -4.69 -5.58 -2.87
CA ARG A 45 -5.57 -6.27 -3.82
C ARG A 45 -6.13 -7.58 -3.24
N GLY A 46 -5.36 -8.26 -2.39
CA GLY A 46 -5.77 -9.54 -1.81
C GLY A 46 -6.69 -9.42 -0.60
N ARG A 47 -6.54 -8.36 0.22
CA ARG A 47 -7.16 -8.32 1.56
C ARG A 47 -7.81 -6.98 1.90
N ILE A 48 -7.13 -5.85 1.71
CA ILE A 48 -7.63 -4.54 2.20
C ILE A 48 -8.73 -3.97 1.29
N LEU A 49 -8.54 -3.97 -0.03
CA LEU A 49 -9.50 -3.41 -0.99
C LEU A 49 -10.86 -4.14 -0.97
N PRO A 50 -10.92 -5.49 -0.88
CA PRO A 50 -12.19 -6.19 -0.69
C PRO A 50 -12.94 -5.79 0.58
N LEU A 51 -12.21 -5.55 1.70
CA LEU A 51 -12.81 -5.11 2.96
C LEU A 51 -13.32 -3.67 2.87
N LEU A 52 -12.57 -2.78 2.23
CA LEU A 52 -12.95 -1.40 1.93
C LEU A 52 -14.26 -1.34 1.12
N THR A 53 -14.33 -2.11 0.03
CA THR A 53 -15.48 -2.11 -0.90
C THR A 53 -16.77 -2.63 -0.24
N ALA A 54 -16.63 -3.46 0.80
CA ALA A 54 -17.75 -3.99 1.56
C ALA A 54 -18.37 -2.96 2.53
N GLN A 55 -17.65 -1.88 2.86
CA GLN A 55 -18.15 -0.77 3.68
C GLN A 55 -18.79 0.28 2.74
N ARG A 56 -20.04 0.71 2.99
CA ARG A 56 -20.79 1.68 2.18
C ARG A 56 -21.44 2.74 3.10
N PRO A 57 -21.70 3.99 2.65
CA PRO A 57 -21.64 4.48 1.26
C PRO A 57 -20.65 5.63 0.97
N TYR A 58 -19.89 6.14 1.95
CA TYR A 58 -18.95 7.25 1.73
C TYR A 58 -17.54 6.81 1.26
N ASP A 59 -17.33 5.50 1.10
CA ASP A 59 -16.04 4.89 0.77
C ASP A 59 -15.72 4.86 -0.73
N VAL A 60 -16.64 5.20 -1.64
CA VAL A 60 -16.42 5.06 -3.09
C VAL A 60 -15.23 5.89 -3.58
N ILE A 61 -15.09 7.15 -3.10
CA ILE A 61 -13.96 8.01 -3.48
C ILE A 61 -12.64 7.44 -2.97
N VAL A 62 -12.64 6.89 -1.75
CA VAL A 62 -11.42 6.31 -1.15
C VAL A 62 -11.05 5.01 -1.87
N VAL A 63 -12.03 4.19 -2.23
CA VAL A 63 -11.85 2.97 -3.00
C VAL A 63 -11.28 3.29 -4.38
N ASP A 64 -11.90 4.20 -5.13
CA ASP A 64 -11.45 4.58 -6.48
C ASP A 64 -10.01 5.13 -6.45
N GLU A 65 -9.68 6.00 -5.48
CA GLU A 65 -8.33 6.55 -5.34
C GLU A 65 -7.31 5.47 -4.95
N VAL A 66 -7.68 4.54 -4.05
CA VAL A 66 -6.83 3.40 -3.70
C VAL A 66 -6.58 2.53 -4.93
N GLU A 67 -7.60 2.22 -5.73
CA GLU A 67 -7.44 1.46 -6.97
C GLU A 67 -6.49 2.16 -7.95
N HIS A 68 -6.68 3.46 -8.16
CA HIS A 68 -5.81 4.25 -9.04
C HIS A 68 -4.34 4.21 -8.60
N LEU A 69 -4.07 4.37 -7.30
CA LEU A 69 -2.72 4.29 -6.75
C LEU A 69 -2.12 2.88 -6.88
N LEU A 70 -2.92 1.82 -6.74
CA LEU A 70 -2.44 0.45 -6.89
C LEU A 70 -2.07 0.13 -8.34
N ASP A 71 -2.84 0.62 -9.30
CA ASP A 71 -2.52 0.45 -10.73
C ASP A 71 -1.23 1.18 -11.09
N GLY A 72 -1.07 2.43 -10.63
CA GLY A 72 0.19 3.16 -10.79
C GLY A 72 1.38 2.48 -10.09
N LEU A 73 1.16 1.87 -8.91
CA LEU A 73 2.20 1.12 -8.19
C LEU A 73 2.62 -0.16 -8.95
N GLU A 74 1.67 -0.82 -9.62
CA GLU A 74 1.98 -1.98 -10.47
C GLU A 74 2.86 -1.59 -11.65
N ASP A 75 2.57 -0.47 -12.32
CA ASP A 75 3.41 0.04 -13.40
C ASP A 75 4.83 0.38 -12.91
N LEU A 76 4.95 1.05 -11.76
CA LEU A 76 6.23 1.37 -11.15
C LEU A 76 7.03 0.12 -10.74
N ARG A 77 6.36 -0.89 -10.18
CA ARG A 77 6.97 -2.20 -9.88
C ARG A 77 7.51 -2.83 -11.15
N ASN A 78 6.73 -2.81 -12.23
CA ASN A 78 7.13 -3.36 -13.52
C ASN A 78 8.30 -2.60 -14.13
N ASP A 79 8.37 -1.27 -13.93
CA ASP A 79 9.52 -0.46 -14.31
C ASP A 79 10.78 -0.86 -13.53
N LEU A 80 10.70 -1.01 -12.20
CA LEU A 80 11.87 -1.42 -11.39
C LEU A 80 12.42 -2.80 -11.76
N PHE A 81 11.62 -3.68 -12.37
CA PHE A 81 12.09 -4.95 -12.93
C PHE A 81 12.89 -4.80 -14.23
N ARG A 82 12.78 -3.68 -14.94
CA ARG A 82 13.46 -3.45 -16.21
C ARG A 82 14.90 -3.01 -15.96
N THR A 83 15.81 -3.52 -16.79
CA THR A 83 17.23 -3.13 -16.79
C THR A 83 17.43 -1.63 -17.06
N VAL A 84 16.52 -1.02 -17.83
CA VAL A 84 16.47 0.42 -18.07
C VAL A 84 15.10 0.90 -17.62
N HIS A 85 15.08 1.75 -16.60
CA HIS A 85 13.86 2.32 -16.03
C HIS A 85 14.05 3.81 -15.70
N PRO A 86 12.96 4.58 -15.59
CA PRO A 86 13.03 5.99 -15.20
C PRO A 86 13.77 6.18 -13.87
N ALA A 87 14.63 7.19 -13.80
CA ALA A 87 15.45 7.45 -12.61
C ALA A 87 14.62 7.79 -11.36
N ASP A 88 13.35 8.14 -11.52
CA ASP A 88 12.43 8.52 -10.45
C ASP A 88 11.47 7.39 -10.03
N SER A 89 11.54 6.19 -10.63
CA SER A 89 10.62 5.08 -10.31
C SER A 89 10.66 4.70 -8.83
N HIS A 90 11.84 4.66 -8.21
CA HIS A 90 11.99 4.32 -6.79
C HIS A 90 11.39 5.39 -5.86
N LEU A 91 11.46 6.67 -6.25
CA LEU A 91 10.85 7.78 -5.50
C LEU A 91 9.33 7.70 -5.58
N LYS A 92 8.80 7.52 -6.80
CA LYS A 92 7.37 7.37 -7.03
C LYS A 92 6.76 6.19 -6.29
N VAL A 93 7.48 5.06 -6.17
CA VAL A 93 7.03 3.95 -5.31
C VAL A 93 6.86 4.41 -3.86
N ALA A 94 7.85 5.13 -3.32
CA ALA A 94 7.80 5.62 -1.94
C ALA A 94 6.61 6.57 -1.70
N GLU A 95 6.37 7.48 -2.66
CA GLU A 95 5.25 8.42 -2.64
C GLU A 95 3.90 7.70 -2.69
N THR A 96 3.74 6.74 -3.60
CA THR A 96 2.52 5.94 -3.72
C THR A 96 2.24 5.12 -2.47
N VAL A 97 3.26 4.49 -1.87
CA VAL A 97 3.12 3.78 -0.60
C VAL A 97 2.72 4.73 0.54
N ALA A 98 3.27 5.95 0.58
CA ALA A 98 2.89 6.95 1.58
C ALA A 98 1.44 7.45 1.38
N ALA A 99 1.01 7.65 0.13
CA ALA A 99 -0.37 8.02 -0.19
C ALA A 99 -1.35 6.92 0.25
N LEU A 100 -1.04 5.65 -0.04
CA LEU A 100 -1.83 4.51 0.43
C LEU A 100 -1.93 4.46 1.96
N ARG A 101 -0.84 4.74 2.70
CA ARG A 101 -0.90 4.84 4.17
C ARG A 101 -1.85 5.94 4.64
N ALA A 102 -1.80 7.10 3.98
CA ALA A 102 -2.68 8.22 4.33
C ALA A 102 -4.16 7.86 4.11
N LEU A 103 -4.49 7.25 2.97
CA LEU A 103 -5.85 6.83 2.64
C LEU A 103 -6.36 5.71 3.56
N SER A 104 -5.52 4.73 3.90
CA SER A 104 -5.88 3.70 4.88
C SER A 104 -6.26 4.29 6.24
N ARG A 105 -5.53 5.31 6.70
CA ARG A 105 -5.87 6.01 7.96
C ARG A 105 -7.17 6.78 7.86
N VAL A 106 -7.46 7.37 6.71
CA VAL A 106 -8.74 8.06 6.46
C VAL A 106 -9.89 7.06 6.51
N ALA A 107 -9.77 5.92 5.83
CA ALA A 107 -10.78 4.87 5.84
C ALA A 107 -11.05 4.33 7.26
N LEU A 108 -10.01 4.08 8.05
CA LEU A 108 -10.17 3.64 9.45
C LEU A 108 -10.89 4.67 10.35
N ARG A 109 -10.82 5.97 10.03
CA ARG A 109 -11.57 7.01 10.76
C ARG A 109 -13.06 6.97 10.42
N PHE A 110 -13.40 6.66 9.17
CA PHE A 110 -14.80 6.50 8.76
C PHE A 110 -15.43 5.27 9.39
N GLU A 111 -14.72 4.13 9.44
CA GLU A 111 -15.16 2.91 10.13
C GLU A 111 -15.54 3.20 11.59
N ARG A 112 -14.65 3.87 12.35
CA ARG A 112 -14.91 4.23 13.76
C ARG A 112 -16.10 5.18 13.93
N THR A 113 -16.23 6.16 13.05
CA THR A 113 -17.34 7.13 13.12
C THR A 113 -18.69 6.44 12.95
N TYR A 114 -18.73 5.31 12.22
CA TYR A 114 -19.94 4.52 12.01
C TYR A 114 -20.22 3.53 13.16
N GLU A 115 -19.19 3.00 13.83
CA GLU A 115 -19.37 2.17 15.03
C GLU A 115 -19.89 2.97 16.24
N ASP A 116 -19.52 4.25 16.33
CA ASP A 116 -19.89 5.16 17.43
C ASP A 116 -21.25 5.86 17.22
N ALA A 117 -21.94 5.68 16.09
CA ALA A 117 -23.19 6.35 15.70
C ALA A 117 -24.44 5.46 15.82
#